data_AF-A0A939Z1Z6-F1
#
_entry.id   AF-A0A939Z1Z6-F1
#
_cell.length_a   1.000
_cell.length_b   1.000
_cell.length_c   1.000
_cell.angle_alpha   90.00
_cell.angle_beta   90.00
_cell.angle_gamma   90.00
#
_symmetry.space_group_name_H-M   'P 1'
#
loop_
_entity.id
_entity.type
_entity.pdbx_description
1 polymer ?
#
loop_
_entity_poly.entity_id
_entity_poly.type
_entity_poly.pdbx_seq_one_letter_code
_entity_poly.pdbx_strand_id
1 'polypeptide(L)'
;ARGKPPQSAARPAPVPAGAKGLNIPGVSKGLNIPGVSKGAQAGAGKPAALFRRGDRVRHTRFGDGTVLMLYDGDRRMTIRFDDGTEKTFAAELAPVVRIDR
;
A
#
# COMPACT_ATOMS: atom_id res chain seq x y z
N ALA A 1 6.72 -47.35 44.45
CA ALA A 1 5.46 -47.60 43.71
C ALA A 1 5.67 -47.23 42.24
N ARG A 2 5.38 -48.15 41.30
CA ARG A 2 5.50 -47.94 39.85
C ARG A 2 4.32 -47.12 39.33
N GLY A 3 4.57 -45.92 38.80
CA GLY A 3 3.56 -45.12 38.11
C GLY A 3 3.31 -45.66 36.69
N LYS A 4 2.07 -46.06 36.40
CA LYS A 4 1.58 -46.43 35.06
C LYS A 4 1.41 -45.16 34.19
N PRO A 5 1.59 -45.24 32.86
CA PRO A 5 1.60 -44.08 31.97
C PRO A 5 0.19 -43.71 31.48
N PRO A 6 -0.10 -42.45 31.16
CA PRO A 6 -1.23 -42.13 30.29
C PRO A 6 -0.79 -41.99 28.83
N GLN A 7 -1.45 -42.81 28.01
CA GLN A 7 -1.42 -42.89 26.56
C GLN A 7 -1.58 -41.55 25.84
N SER A 8 -0.81 -41.43 24.76
CA SER A 8 -1.00 -40.48 23.68
C SER A 8 -2.35 -40.73 22.99
N ALA A 9 -3.21 -39.71 22.94
CA ALA A 9 -4.41 -39.70 22.10
C ALA A 9 -4.55 -38.33 21.43
N ALA A 10 -4.40 -38.36 20.10
CA ALA A 10 -5.06 -37.52 19.10
C ALA A 10 -4.97 -35.98 19.22
N ARG A 11 -4.21 -35.36 18.30
CA ARG A 11 -4.49 -34.01 17.82
C ARG A 11 -5.85 -34.00 17.10
N PRO A 12 -6.69 -33.01 17.40
CA PRO A 12 -7.01 -32.01 16.37
C PRO A 12 -6.88 -30.57 16.91
N ALA A 13 -6.33 -29.68 16.10
CA ALA A 13 -6.43 -28.23 16.26
C ALA A 13 -7.71 -27.70 15.55
N PRO A 14 -8.01 -26.40 15.55
CA PRO A 14 -8.44 -25.55 16.66
C PRO A 14 -9.79 -24.86 16.35
N VAL A 15 -10.68 -24.68 17.33
CA VAL A 15 -11.74 -23.63 17.27
C VAL A 15 -11.97 -23.05 18.67
N PRO A 16 -11.57 -21.79 18.97
CA PRO A 16 -12.17 -21.07 20.08
C PRO A 16 -13.50 -20.48 19.60
N ALA A 17 -14.55 -21.29 19.71
CA ALA A 17 -15.92 -20.79 19.67
C ALA A 17 -16.20 -20.07 20.99
N GLY A 18 -16.49 -18.77 20.90
CA GLY A 18 -17.27 -18.06 21.91
C GLY A 18 -16.48 -17.56 23.12
N ALA A 19 -15.74 -16.47 22.93
CA ALA A 19 -15.38 -15.57 24.02
C ALA A 19 -16.65 -15.09 24.73
N LYS A 20 -16.94 -15.68 25.90
CA LYS A 20 -18.04 -15.25 26.76
C LYS A 20 -17.47 -14.38 27.88
N GLY A 21 -17.43 -13.09 27.60
CA GLY A 21 -17.25 -12.04 28.59
C GLY A 21 -16.34 -10.92 28.11
N LEU A 22 -16.91 -9.79 27.69
CA LEU A 22 -16.88 -8.54 28.45
C LEU A 22 -17.32 -7.34 27.59
N ASN A 23 -18.24 -6.56 28.15
CA ASN A 23 -18.23 -5.10 28.12
C ASN A 23 -18.71 -4.36 26.85
N ILE A 24 -20.04 -4.12 26.84
CA ILE A 24 -20.76 -2.91 26.38
C ILE A 24 -20.29 -2.26 25.05
N PRO A 25 -20.95 -2.60 23.93
CA PRO A 25 -20.81 -1.91 22.66
C PRO A 25 -21.50 -0.55 22.68
N GLY A 26 -20.75 0.48 23.08
CA GLY A 26 -21.18 1.87 23.06
C GLY A 26 -20.10 2.80 23.58
N VAL A 27 -19.34 3.39 22.67
CA VAL A 27 -18.77 4.73 22.83
C VAL A 27 -17.68 4.90 23.91
N SER A 28 -16.41 4.76 23.52
CA SER A 28 -15.32 5.62 24.01
C SER A 28 -14.05 5.46 23.18
N LYS A 29 -13.87 6.45 22.29
CA LYS A 29 -12.63 7.19 22.08
C LYS A 29 -11.36 6.38 21.85
N GLY A 30 -11.01 6.29 20.57
CA GLY A 30 -9.65 6.53 20.13
C GLY A 30 -8.64 5.46 20.53
N LEU A 31 -8.53 4.42 19.70
CA LEU A 31 -7.29 3.70 19.51
C LEU A 31 -6.27 4.65 18.84
N ASN A 32 -5.78 5.64 19.60
CA ASN A 32 -4.56 6.36 19.30
C ASN A 32 -3.43 5.40 19.63
N ILE A 33 -2.92 4.72 18.60
CA ILE A 33 -1.72 3.92 18.68
C ILE A 33 -0.57 4.86 18.24
N PRO A 34 0.27 5.36 19.16
CA PRO A 34 1.41 6.18 18.78
C PRO A 34 2.41 5.29 18.04
N GLY A 35 2.62 5.54 16.74
CA GLY A 35 3.65 4.86 15.95
C GLY A 35 3.15 4.00 14.77
N VAL A 36 1.84 3.90 14.52
CA VAL A 36 1.31 3.32 13.26
C VAL A 36 0.53 4.35 12.47
N SER A 37 1.25 5.29 11.87
CA SER A 37 0.75 6.06 10.72
C SER A 37 0.86 5.21 9.44
N LYS A 38 0.31 4.00 9.44
CA LYS A 38 0.19 3.17 8.23
C LYS A 38 -1.18 3.40 7.61
N GLY A 39 -1.35 4.59 7.03
CA GLY A 39 -2.63 4.98 6.44
C GLY A 39 -2.74 6.45 6.06
N ALA A 40 -1.64 7.14 5.73
CA ALA A 40 -1.73 8.48 5.14
C ALA A 40 -1.62 8.36 3.62
N GLN A 41 -2.79 8.36 3.00
CA GLN A 41 -3.01 8.73 1.61
C GLN A 41 -2.42 7.74 0.59
N ALA A 42 -3.21 6.71 0.29
CA ALA A 42 -3.41 6.36 -1.11
C ALA A 42 -3.82 7.65 -1.82
N GLY A 43 -2.83 8.38 -2.33
CA GLY A 43 -3.06 9.52 -3.17
C GLY A 43 -3.89 9.00 -4.33
N ALA A 44 -5.17 9.37 -4.33
CA ALA A 44 -5.92 9.54 -5.55
C ALA A 44 -5.20 10.66 -6.32
N GLY A 45 -4.03 10.31 -6.87
CA GLY A 45 -3.29 11.14 -7.78
C GLY A 45 -4.24 11.40 -8.92
N LYS A 46 -4.57 12.67 -9.13
CA LYS A 46 -5.42 13.13 -10.22
C LYS A 46 -5.04 12.35 -11.49
N PRO A 47 -6.02 11.89 -12.29
CA PRO A 47 -5.72 11.20 -13.53
C PRO A 47 -4.74 12.04 -14.33
N ALA A 48 -3.88 11.35 -15.09
CA ALA A 48 -2.67 11.81 -15.77
C ALA A 48 -2.74 13.08 -16.65
N ALA A 49 -3.86 13.78 -16.65
CA ALA A 49 -4.16 14.95 -17.43
C ALA A 49 -3.35 16.22 -17.09
N LEU A 50 -2.43 16.22 -16.11
CA LEU A 50 -1.60 17.39 -15.78
C LEU A 50 -0.17 17.02 -15.35
N PHE A 51 0.53 16.16 -16.10
CA PHE A 51 1.99 16.04 -15.95
C PHE A 51 2.70 17.09 -16.80
N ARG A 52 3.74 17.72 -16.25
CA ARG A 52 4.62 18.67 -16.92
C ARG A 52 6.06 18.17 -16.90
N ARG A 53 6.89 18.65 -17.83
CA ARG A 53 8.34 18.38 -17.79
C ARG A 53 8.91 18.91 -16.46
N GLY A 54 9.72 18.10 -15.80
CA GLY A 54 10.27 18.36 -14.48
C GLY A 54 9.41 17.87 -13.33
N ASP A 55 8.17 17.42 -13.56
CA ASP A 55 7.34 16.89 -12.48
C ASP A 55 7.93 15.61 -11.90
N ARG A 56 7.90 15.53 -10.56
CA ARG A 56 8.16 14.28 -9.85
C ARG A 56 6.92 13.42 -9.82
N VAL A 57 7.12 12.16 -10.13
CA VAL A 57 6.06 11.19 -10.30
C VAL A 57 6.43 9.88 -9.64
N ARG A 58 5.43 9.09 -9.26
CA ARG A 58 5.61 7.75 -8.74
C ARG A 58 4.79 6.77 -9.56
N HIS A 59 5.47 5.83 -10.19
CA HIS A 59 4.87 4.73 -10.95
C HIS A 59 4.72 3.50 -10.04
N THR A 60 3.59 2.80 -10.10
CA THR A 60 3.32 1.64 -9.22
C THR A 60 4.40 0.56 -9.30
N ARG A 61 4.89 0.25 -10.51
CA ARG A 61 5.94 -0.76 -10.76
C ARG A 61 7.38 -0.27 -10.60
N PHE A 62 7.70 0.94 -11.07
CA PHE A 62 9.08 1.43 -11.17
C PHE A 62 9.47 2.37 -10.03
N GLY A 63 8.50 2.82 -9.22
CA GLY A 63 8.76 3.75 -8.14
C GLY A 63 8.87 5.19 -8.61
N ASP A 64 9.69 5.97 -7.92
CA ASP A 64 9.79 7.42 -8.10
C ASP A 64 10.65 7.79 -9.33
N GLY A 65 10.26 8.86 -10.01
CA GLY A 65 10.94 9.35 -11.20
C GLY A 65 10.58 10.79 -11.53
N THR A 66 11.16 11.29 -12.62
CA THR A 66 10.99 12.65 -13.11
C THR A 66 10.56 12.63 -14.57
N VAL A 67 9.54 13.42 -14.91
CA VAL A 67 9.12 13.60 -16.31
C VAL A 67 10.19 14.40 -17.05
N LEU A 68 10.84 13.79 -18.04
CA LEU A 68 11.83 14.45 -18.89
C LEU A 68 11.18 15.17 -20.07
N MET A 69 10.26 14.48 -20.74
CA MET A 69 9.67 14.97 -21.99
C MET A 69 8.22 14.57 -22.11
N LEU A 70 7.44 15.42 -22.77
CA LEU A 70 6.04 15.21 -23.14
C LEU A 70 5.91 15.34 -24.65
N TYR A 71 5.08 14.49 -25.24
CA TYR A 71 4.82 14.33 -26.67
C TYR A 71 3.32 14.19 -26.92
N ASP A 72 2.92 14.29 -28.20
CA ASP A 72 1.55 14.05 -28.67
C ASP A 72 0.49 14.89 -27.92
N GLY A 73 0.83 16.12 -27.54
CA GLY A 73 -0.05 17.00 -26.74
C GLY A 73 -0.28 16.47 -25.33
N ASP A 74 0.80 16.08 -24.65
CA ASP A 74 0.82 15.51 -23.28
C ASP A 74 0.20 14.11 -23.14
N ARG A 75 -0.09 13.44 -24.27
CA ARG A 75 -0.58 12.05 -24.27
C ARG A 75 0.50 11.02 -24.03
N ARG A 76 1.77 11.36 -24.31
CA ARG A 76 2.92 10.49 -24.05
C ARG A 76 3.97 11.25 -23.26
N MET A 77 4.57 10.57 -22.28
CA MET A 77 5.64 11.14 -21.46
C MET A 77 6.81 10.18 -21.33
N THR A 78 8.03 10.71 -21.37
CA THR A 78 9.24 9.98 -20.98
C THR A 78 9.56 10.32 -19.54
N ILE A 79 9.65 9.29 -18.70
CA ILE A 79 10.00 9.39 -17.28
C ILE A 79 11.38 8.76 -17.10
N ARG A 80 12.27 9.48 -16.41
CA ARG A 80 13.50 8.93 -15.86
C ARG A 80 13.27 8.56 -14.39
N PHE A 81 13.36 7.28 -14.10
CA PHE A 81 13.25 6.76 -12.75
C PHE A 81 14.55 6.92 -11.98
N ASP A 82 14.47 6.93 -10.66
CA ASP A 82 15.64 7.09 -9.78
C ASP A 82 16.60 5.88 -9.83
N ASP A 83 16.14 4.74 -10.35
CA ASP A 83 16.97 3.58 -10.67
C ASP A 83 17.87 3.78 -11.92
N GLY A 84 17.73 4.92 -12.60
CA GLY A 84 18.45 5.27 -13.82
C GLY A 84 17.80 4.80 -15.11
N THR A 85 16.66 4.11 -15.04
CA THR A 85 15.91 3.69 -16.23
C THR A 85 15.07 4.82 -16.81
N GLU A 86 15.03 4.89 -18.14
CA GLU A 86 14.15 5.81 -18.86
C GLU A 86 13.10 5.02 -19.63
N LYS A 87 11.83 5.45 -19.51
CA LYS A 87 10.69 4.78 -20.14
C LYS A 87 9.67 5.80 -20.65
N THR A 88 9.11 5.51 -21.81
CA THR A 88 8.01 6.29 -22.39
C THR A 88 6.68 5.59 -22.13
N PHE A 89 5.71 6.31 -21.61
CA PHE A 89 4.36 5.82 -21.31
C PHE A 89 3.30 6.69 -21.95
N ALA A 90 2.14 6.10 -22.24
CA ALA A 90 0.94 6.88 -22.52
C ALA A 90 0.41 7.43 -21.19
N ALA A 91 0.28 8.76 -21.08
CA ALA A 91 -0.12 9.43 -19.87
C ALA A 91 -1.42 8.85 -19.32
N GLU A 92 -2.45 8.71 -20.17
CA GLU A 92 -3.78 8.23 -19.77
C GLU A 92 -3.81 6.79 -19.26
N LEU A 93 -2.86 5.95 -19.65
CA LEU A 93 -2.82 4.52 -19.28
C LEU A 93 -1.77 4.22 -18.20
N ALA A 94 -0.86 5.15 -17.93
CA ALA A 94 0.21 4.93 -16.98
C ALA A 94 -0.33 4.98 -15.54
N PRO A 95 -0.11 3.94 -14.71
CA PRO A 95 -0.44 3.97 -13.29
C PRO A 95 0.61 4.81 -12.54
N VAL A 96 0.56 6.11 -12.80
CA VAL A 96 1.50 7.12 -12.33
C VAL A 96 0.73 8.17 -11.54
N VAL A 97 1.27 8.54 -10.38
CA VAL A 97 0.77 9.64 -9.55
C VAL A 97 1.81 10.75 -9.48
N ARG A 98 1.38 12.01 -9.54
CA ARG A 98 2.27 13.14 -9.27
C ARG A 98 2.57 13.16 -7.76
N ILE A 99 3.84 13.31 -7.41
CA ILE A 99 4.26 13.51 -6.02
C ILE A 99 4.73 14.96 -5.89
N ASP A 100 3.95 15.77 -5.18
CA ASP A 100 4.36 17.10 -4.76
C ASP A 100 5.27 16.92 -3.54
N ARG A 101 6.50 17.42 -3.61
CA ARG A 101 7.46 17.40 -2.49
C ARG A 101 7.96 18.82 -2.25
#